data_AF-A0A085VZD0-F1
#
_entry.id   AF-A0A085VZD0-F1
#
_cell.length_a   1.000
_cell.length_b   1.000
_cell.length_c   1.000
_cell.angle_alpha   90.00
_cell.angle_beta   90.00
_cell.angle_gamma   90.00
#
_symmetry.space_group_name_H-M   'P 1'
#
loop_
_entity.id
_entity.type
_entity.pdbx_description
1 polymer ?
#
loop_
_entity_poly.entity_id
_entity_poly.type
_entity_poly.pdbx_seq_one_letter_code
_entity_poly.pdbx_strand_id
1 'polypeptide(L)'
;MKKVLGHLEEQQQGFAVSPFVTFLMDPCFAPQDRLRFLPCVAPLMMGSSELASSLQGEDNPVETGTTPPESPYWAPFLKDLQLLDLHAFSDFNSMLQLLWGENCAPVREVLYDFIALARSATPLRRQILLMALQSVGQVALIAMEQVARELEASTRKHLRTVDSLRGQVQMRLLGEELLGVEMTAEEEQQALRDVNQVFSLVDELTDYLLEHVQEWFAGQQKPSRQAIMAEQIAKMSFRDFGNTRIASLCKSAGFTSADTQKVQQYFTFMTDSWSSRLVGEHSPWKSDISDDHTPFELSIALEGSRPEIRFLIEAQNHPTTLQTSWDDGLALNERLNKEFGLSLDHFNKVKDLFEPHNPQARFSLWHAFCLKPDRGAEIKVYLNPQARGPEHANAIVEEALSRLGFAHAWRFLSQVVMKRGAQDQVLYFSLDMGGQAVSRVKIYVAHRDAAPEDIEAAMAQAKEYVAGEARAFCEAIQGDDNKFSAPRSTLTCWAFTSDDDDKPYSATLHCPIRCYADNDRDALRRVRAVLDPKSHAVLDRCVWALANRPLEAGVGLIQWASMRREGGRVRTTFYLATEAYGTVAPRKSTSHRVHVPDLMNAEIFQLSA
;
A
#
# COMPACT_ATOMS: atom_id res chain seq x y z
N MET A 1 5.44 44.65 -7.97
CA MET A 1 6.26 44.00 -6.91
C MET A 1 5.43 43.37 -5.78
N LYS A 2 4.60 44.11 -5.03
CA LYS A 2 3.83 43.56 -3.87
C LYS A 2 3.05 42.27 -4.19
N LYS A 3 2.44 42.20 -5.38
CA LYS A 3 1.71 41.01 -5.86
C LYS A 3 2.62 39.81 -6.11
N VAL A 4 3.82 40.03 -6.64
CA VAL A 4 4.82 38.97 -6.88
C VAL A 4 5.31 38.39 -5.55
N LEU A 5 5.55 39.24 -4.54
CA LEU A 5 5.94 38.80 -3.20
C LEU A 5 4.84 37.97 -2.51
N GLY A 6 3.58 38.42 -2.58
CA GLY A 6 2.45 37.65 -2.05
C GLY A 6 2.30 36.29 -2.76
N HIS A 7 2.50 36.26 -4.08
CA HIS A 7 2.47 35.02 -4.86
C HIS A 7 3.63 34.07 -4.49
N LEU A 8 4.82 34.59 -4.24
CA LEU A 8 5.96 33.81 -3.74
C LEU A 8 5.66 33.15 -2.39
N GLU A 9 5.05 33.88 -1.46
CA GLU A 9 4.63 33.35 -0.15
C GLU A 9 3.58 32.23 -0.31
N GLU A 10 2.59 32.42 -1.18
CA GLU A 10 1.57 31.39 -1.48
C GLU A 10 2.21 30.10 -2.04
N GLN A 11 3.11 30.23 -3.02
CA GLN A 11 3.81 29.09 -3.61
C GLN A 11 4.73 28.40 -2.58
N GLN A 12 5.43 29.16 -1.74
CA GLN A 12 6.27 28.62 -0.67
C GLN A 12 5.46 27.80 0.34
N GLN A 13 4.28 28.27 0.73
CA GLN A 13 3.37 27.54 1.62
C GLN A 13 2.85 26.25 0.97
N GLY A 14 2.56 26.27 -0.32
CA GLY A 14 2.17 25.07 -1.09
C GLY A 14 3.29 24.02 -1.11
N PHE A 15 4.51 24.44 -1.41
CA PHE A 15 5.67 23.55 -1.46
C PHE A 15 6.01 22.93 -0.08
N ALA A 16 5.78 23.67 1.01
CA ALA A 16 6.02 23.19 2.39
C ALA A 16 5.15 21.99 2.80
N VAL A 17 4.03 21.75 2.10
CA VAL A 17 3.16 20.58 2.30
C VAL A 17 3.25 19.56 1.16
N SER A 18 4.27 19.67 0.30
CA SER A 18 4.48 18.74 -0.81
C SER A 18 4.76 17.31 -0.32
N PRO A 19 4.49 16.29 -1.15
CA PRO A 19 4.82 14.89 -0.82
C PRO A 19 6.29 14.68 -0.48
N PHE A 20 7.20 15.36 -1.17
CA PHE A 20 8.64 15.27 -0.93
C PHE A 20 9.04 15.85 0.43
N VAL A 21 8.56 17.05 0.77
CA VAL A 21 8.83 17.67 2.10
C VAL A 21 8.19 16.83 3.20
N THR A 22 6.98 16.33 2.98
CA THR A 22 6.30 15.41 3.92
C THR A 22 7.11 14.13 4.13
N PHE A 23 7.67 13.55 3.06
CA PHE A 23 8.54 12.38 3.13
C PHE A 23 9.82 12.64 3.96
N LEU A 24 10.49 13.78 3.75
CA LEU A 24 11.66 14.15 4.54
C LEU A 24 11.33 14.31 6.03
N MET A 25 10.12 14.75 6.35
CA MET A 25 9.65 14.96 7.72
C MET A 25 9.02 13.71 8.37
N ASP A 26 8.85 12.61 7.63
CA ASP A 26 8.17 11.41 8.13
C ASP A 26 9.11 10.56 9.01
N PRO A 27 8.83 10.44 10.32
CA PRO A 27 9.66 9.65 11.23
C PRO A 27 9.52 8.14 11.01
N CYS A 28 8.62 7.67 10.14
CA CYS A 28 8.51 6.26 9.77
C CYS A 28 9.69 5.77 8.93
N PHE A 29 10.45 6.68 8.30
CA PHE A 29 11.66 6.35 7.55
C PHE A 29 12.92 6.72 8.33
N ALA A 30 13.95 5.86 8.27
CA ALA A 30 15.23 6.17 8.89
C ALA A 30 15.86 7.43 8.25
N PRO A 31 16.64 8.24 8.98
CA PRO A 31 17.26 9.44 8.42
C PRO A 31 18.15 9.17 7.20
N GLN A 32 18.86 8.03 7.19
CA GLN A 32 19.71 7.62 6.05
C GLN A 32 18.88 7.33 4.80
N ASP A 33 17.73 6.72 4.98
CA ASP A 33 16.79 6.33 3.93
C ASP A 33 16.14 7.56 3.28
N ARG A 34 15.83 8.58 4.09
CA ARG A 34 15.35 9.88 3.61
C ARG A 34 16.38 10.69 2.82
N LEU A 35 17.67 10.38 2.96
CA LEU A 35 18.77 11.07 2.26
C LEU A 35 19.25 10.33 1.00
N ARG A 36 18.59 9.24 0.59
CA ARG A 36 19.03 8.42 -0.56
C ARG A 36 18.89 9.10 -1.92
N PHE A 37 18.11 10.16 -2.02
CA PHE A 37 17.98 10.95 -3.24
C PHE A 37 19.26 11.76 -3.55
N LEU A 38 20.16 11.95 -2.57
CA LEU A 38 21.31 12.86 -2.71
C LEU A 38 22.16 12.62 -3.96
N PRO A 39 22.54 11.37 -4.35
CA PRO A 39 23.30 11.15 -5.57
C PRO A 39 22.61 11.66 -6.83
N CYS A 40 21.28 11.60 -6.90
CA CYS A 40 20.51 12.07 -8.06
C CYS A 40 20.51 13.59 -8.19
N VAL A 41 20.72 14.32 -7.09
CA VAL A 41 20.79 15.80 -7.08
C VAL A 41 22.19 16.31 -7.47
N ALA A 42 23.17 15.42 -7.64
CA ALA A 42 24.54 15.81 -7.97
C ALA A 42 24.64 16.72 -9.20
N PRO A 43 23.90 16.54 -10.31
CA PRO A 43 23.98 17.48 -11.44
C PRO A 43 23.64 18.92 -11.04
N LEU A 44 22.61 19.13 -10.22
CA LEU A 44 22.25 20.46 -9.69
C LEU A 44 23.33 21.02 -8.76
N MET A 45 23.90 20.19 -7.88
CA MET A 45 24.94 20.63 -6.96
C MET A 45 26.22 21.04 -7.70
N MET A 46 26.57 20.31 -8.76
CA MET A 46 27.74 20.58 -9.60
C MET A 46 27.53 21.80 -10.50
N GLY A 47 26.33 21.96 -11.07
CA GLY A 47 25.96 23.08 -11.95
C GLY A 47 25.58 24.38 -11.21
N SER A 48 25.57 24.38 -9.88
CA SER A 48 25.15 25.53 -9.08
C SER A 48 25.96 26.80 -9.33
N SER A 49 27.25 26.68 -9.64
CA SER A 49 28.11 27.82 -10.02
C SER A 49 27.68 28.45 -11.35
N GLU A 50 27.28 27.64 -12.33
CA GLU A 50 26.85 28.09 -13.66
C GLU A 50 25.48 28.76 -13.60
N LEU A 51 24.57 28.19 -12.80
CA LEU A 51 23.28 28.81 -12.49
C LEU A 51 23.46 30.13 -11.75
N ALA A 52 24.32 30.18 -10.72
CA ALA A 52 24.59 31.39 -9.96
C ALA A 52 25.16 32.50 -10.86
N SER A 53 26.10 32.18 -11.75
CA SER A 53 26.62 33.13 -12.74
C SER A 53 25.54 33.63 -13.70
N SER A 54 24.67 32.73 -14.18
CA SER A 54 23.56 33.10 -15.06
C SER A 54 22.53 34.01 -14.39
N LEU A 55 22.31 33.84 -13.08
CA LEU A 55 21.45 34.70 -12.27
C LEU A 55 22.09 36.07 -11.97
N GLN A 56 23.43 36.16 -11.89
CA GLN A 56 24.14 37.43 -11.66
C GLN A 56 24.22 38.30 -12.93
N GLY A 57 24.33 37.69 -14.11
CA GLY A 57 24.46 38.41 -15.38
C GLY A 57 25.87 38.94 -15.66
N GLU A 58 26.14 39.39 -16.89
CA GLU A 58 27.47 39.86 -17.33
C GLU A 58 27.91 41.22 -16.74
N ASP A 59 26.97 41.97 -16.14
CA ASP A 59 27.20 43.34 -15.65
C ASP A 59 27.94 43.41 -14.29
N ASN A 60 28.31 42.28 -13.69
CA ASN A 60 28.99 42.21 -12.40
C ASN A 60 30.24 41.31 -12.52
N PRO A 61 31.40 41.86 -12.93
CA PRO A 61 32.60 41.06 -13.13
C PRO A 61 33.06 40.44 -11.81
N VAL A 62 33.16 39.12 -11.78
CA VAL A 62 33.85 38.39 -10.71
C VAL A 62 35.28 38.91 -10.66
N GLU A 63 35.73 39.43 -9.51
CA GLU A 63 37.11 39.86 -9.31
C GLU A 63 38.07 38.68 -9.57
N THR A 64 38.65 38.65 -10.77
CA THR A 64 39.66 37.67 -11.18
C THR A 64 40.99 38.00 -10.53
N GLY A 65 41.18 37.61 -9.28
CA GLY A 65 42.44 37.86 -8.56
C GLY A 65 42.82 36.87 -7.46
N THR A 66 41.95 35.93 -7.12
CA THR A 66 42.24 34.89 -6.12
C THR A 66 41.84 33.54 -6.66
N THR A 67 42.59 32.50 -6.29
CA THR A 67 42.23 31.09 -6.53
C THR A 67 40.74 30.94 -6.26
N PRO A 68 39.92 30.40 -7.20
CA PRO A 68 38.49 30.31 -6.95
C PRO A 68 38.30 29.53 -5.64
N PRO A 69 37.61 30.09 -4.63
CA PRO A 69 37.32 29.36 -3.42
C PRO A 69 36.63 28.04 -3.81
N GLU A 70 36.95 26.93 -3.13
CA GLU A 70 36.20 25.68 -3.30
C GLU A 70 34.70 26.01 -3.27
N SER A 71 33.94 25.54 -4.26
CA SER A 71 32.52 25.89 -4.37
C SER A 71 31.82 25.56 -3.05
N PRO A 72 31.06 26.50 -2.48
CA PRO A 72 30.34 26.25 -1.23
C PRO A 72 29.25 25.17 -1.41
N TYR A 73 28.89 24.80 -2.64
CA TYR A 73 27.84 23.84 -2.93
C TYR A 73 28.38 22.41 -3.06
N TRP A 74 29.28 22.15 -4.02
CA TRP A 74 29.65 20.77 -4.33
C TRP A 74 30.71 20.16 -3.40
N ALA A 75 31.63 20.96 -2.85
CA ALA A 75 32.71 20.45 -1.99
C ALA A 75 32.20 19.80 -0.68
N PRO A 76 31.28 20.42 0.09
CA PRO A 76 30.68 19.75 1.25
C PRO A 76 29.77 18.58 0.85
N PHE A 77 29.07 18.68 -0.29
CA PHE A 77 28.21 17.63 -0.81
C PHE A 77 28.94 16.33 -1.11
N LEU A 78 30.11 16.39 -1.76
CA LEU A 78 30.92 15.20 -2.00
C LEU A 78 31.40 14.53 -0.69
N LYS A 79 31.74 15.33 0.32
CA LYS A 79 32.14 14.81 1.64
C LYS A 79 30.97 14.11 2.33
N ASP A 80 29.75 14.63 2.18
CA ASP A 80 28.55 14.02 2.76
C ASP A 80 28.14 12.74 2.04
N LEU A 81 28.23 12.68 0.70
CA LEU A 81 28.01 11.42 -0.04
C LEU A 81 28.96 10.31 0.42
N GLN A 82 30.23 10.67 0.66
CA GLN A 82 31.20 9.74 1.22
C GLN A 82 30.83 9.33 2.65
N LEU A 83 30.51 10.29 3.52
CA LEU A 83 30.13 10.06 4.91
C LEU A 83 28.90 9.13 5.04
N LEU A 84 27.94 9.27 4.13
CA LEU A 84 26.70 8.49 4.10
C LEU A 84 26.82 7.13 3.42
N ASP A 85 28.01 6.76 2.93
CA ASP A 85 28.20 5.55 2.12
C ASP A 85 27.37 5.54 0.82
N LEU A 86 26.97 6.72 0.34
CA LEU A 86 26.23 6.90 -0.91
C LEU A 86 27.15 7.10 -2.12
N HIS A 87 28.44 6.81 -1.94
CA HIS A 87 29.46 6.79 -2.99
C HIS A 87 29.58 5.41 -3.67
N ALA A 88 28.85 4.41 -3.18
CA ALA A 88 28.96 3.00 -3.58
C ALA A 88 28.26 2.66 -4.91
N PHE A 89 28.51 3.43 -5.96
CA PHE A 89 28.44 2.88 -7.31
C PHE A 89 29.77 2.15 -7.52
N SER A 90 29.71 0.85 -7.81
CA SER A 90 30.82 -0.10 -7.76
C SER A 90 32.06 0.26 -8.60
N ASP A 91 31.96 1.28 -9.46
CA ASP A 91 33.03 1.83 -10.29
C ASP A 91 32.63 3.22 -10.87
N PHE A 92 33.62 3.93 -11.42
CA PHE A 92 33.45 5.25 -12.04
C PHE A 92 32.44 5.26 -13.20
N ASN A 93 32.36 4.18 -14.01
CA ASN A 93 31.42 4.13 -15.13
C ASN A 93 29.98 4.02 -14.63
N SER A 94 29.73 3.27 -13.56
CA SER A 94 28.41 3.20 -12.92
C SER A 94 27.94 4.58 -12.42
N MET A 95 28.86 5.39 -11.88
CA MET A 95 28.57 6.77 -11.50
C MET A 95 28.26 7.65 -12.72
N LEU A 96 29.05 7.53 -13.80
CA LEU A 96 28.78 8.27 -15.04
C LEU A 96 27.43 7.86 -15.66
N GLN A 97 27.07 6.57 -15.62
CA GLN A 97 25.79 6.06 -16.11
C GLN A 97 24.61 6.59 -15.31
N LEU A 98 24.73 6.69 -13.98
CA LEU A 98 23.71 7.36 -13.17
C LEU A 98 23.56 8.82 -13.60
N LEU A 99 24.67 9.56 -13.55
CA LEU A 99 24.66 11.02 -13.65
C LEU A 99 24.41 11.56 -15.06
N TRP A 100 24.79 10.82 -16.11
CA TRP A 100 24.59 11.20 -17.52
C TRP A 100 23.64 10.27 -18.28
N GLY A 101 23.16 9.20 -17.67
CA GLY A 101 22.10 8.35 -18.25
C GLY A 101 20.70 8.94 -18.06
N GLU A 102 19.70 8.11 -18.39
CA GLU A 102 18.26 8.47 -18.28
C GLU A 102 17.85 8.70 -16.81
N ASN A 103 18.48 7.99 -15.87
CA ASN A 103 18.22 8.06 -14.42
C ASN A 103 18.58 9.39 -13.74
N CYS A 104 19.16 10.35 -14.44
CA CYS A 104 19.32 11.72 -13.92
C CYS A 104 19.01 12.74 -15.00
N ALA A 105 18.40 12.32 -16.13
CA ALA A 105 18.03 13.23 -17.20
C ALA A 105 17.07 14.34 -16.71
N PRO A 106 16.01 14.04 -15.92
CA PRO A 106 15.12 15.09 -15.43
C PRO A 106 15.83 16.13 -14.57
N VAL A 107 16.81 15.72 -13.76
CA VAL A 107 17.58 16.64 -12.91
C VAL A 107 18.48 17.56 -13.73
N ARG A 108 19.08 17.05 -14.81
CA ARG A 108 19.88 17.86 -15.75
C ARG A 108 19.01 18.82 -16.54
N GLU A 109 17.85 18.36 -17.00
CA GLU A 109 16.88 19.19 -17.73
C GLU A 109 16.43 20.37 -16.87
N VAL A 110 16.02 20.13 -15.62
CA VAL A 110 15.66 21.20 -14.67
C VAL A 110 16.80 22.20 -14.45
N LEU A 111 18.05 21.75 -14.33
CA LEU A 111 19.21 22.66 -14.26
C LEU A 111 19.32 23.53 -15.51
N TYR A 112 19.20 22.95 -16.69
CA TYR A 112 19.30 23.68 -17.96
C TYR A 112 18.15 24.66 -18.13
N ASP A 113 16.94 24.30 -17.71
CA ASP A 113 15.77 25.16 -17.76
C ASP A 113 15.93 26.35 -16.81
N PHE A 114 16.46 26.15 -15.59
CA PHE A 114 16.81 27.27 -14.71
C PHE A 114 17.84 28.21 -15.32
N ILE A 115 18.88 27.67 -15.97
CA ILE A 115 19.91 28.46 -16.64
C ILE A 115 19.30 29.24 -17.83
N ALA A 116 18.44 28.61 -18.62
CA ALA A 116 17.76 29.23 -19.76
C ALA A 116 16.81 30.36 -19.32
N LEU A 117 16.05 30.13 -18.23
CA LEU A 117 15.21 31.14 -17.60
C LEU A 117 16.05 32.33 -17.12
N ALA A 118 17.16 32.07 -16.42
CA ALA A 118 18.04 33.13 -15.93
C ALA A 118 18.68 33.95 -17.06
N ARG A 119 19.14 33.30 -18.14
CA ARG A 119 19.78 33.98 -19.27
C ARG A 119 18.82 34.85 -20.07
N SER A 120 17.58 34.40 -20.24
CA SER A 120 16.52 35.14 -20.97
C SER A 120 15.84 36.23 -20.12
N ALA A 121 16.08 36.25 -18.81
CA ALA A 121 15.49 37.21 -17.89
C ALA A 121 16.22 38.58 -17.92
N THR A 122 15.44 39.65 -17.71
CA THR A 122 15.96 40.99 -17.42
C THR A 122 16.61 41.02 -16.03
N PRO A 123 17.43 42.03 -15.68
CA PRO A 123 18.06 42.12 -14.37
C PRO A 123 17.07 42.00 -13.20
N LEU A 124 15.91 42.67 -13.28
CA LEU A 124 14.85 42.57 -12.26
C LEU A 124 14.26 41.16 -12.19
N ARG A 125 14.01 40.52 -13.34
CA ARG A 125 13.47 39.15 -13.38
C ARG A 125 14.46 38.12 -12.84
N ARG A 126 15.78 38.30 -13.05
CA ARG A 126 16.81 37.45 -12.45
C ARG A 126 16.79 37.51 -10.92
N GLN A 127 16.58 38.70 -10.35
CA GLN A 127 16.40 38.85 -8.90
C GLN A 127 15.15 38.11 -8.41
N ILE A 128 14.04 38.18 -9.14
CA ILE A 128 12.80 37.45 -8.82
C ILE A 128 12.99 35.93 -8.91
N LEU A 129 13.67 35.44 -9.95
CA LEU A 129 14.04 34.02 -10.08
C LEU A 129 14.91 33.55 -8.91
N LEU A 130 15.89 34.36 -8.51
CA LEU A 130 16.73 34.08 -7.34
C LEU A 130 15.89 33.99 -6.06
N MET A 131 14.94 34.91 -5.86
CA MET A 131 14.02 34.87 -4.71
C MET A 131 13.16 33.60 -4.72
N ALA A 132 12.60 33.21 -5.87
CA ALA A 132 11.82 31.98 -5.98
C ALA A 132 12.62 30.73 -5.60
N LEU A 133 13.85 30.61 -6.11
CA LEU A 133 14.76 29.50 -5.77
C LEU A 133 15.14 29.51 -4.28
N GLN A 134 15.30 30.69 -3.68
CA GLN A 134 15.57 30.81 -2.24
C GLN A 134 14.37 30.43 -1.38
N SER A 135 13.16 30.82 -1.78
CA SER A 135 11.92 30.45 -1.08
C SER A 135 11.74 28.94 -1.01
N VAL A 136 11.96 28.25 -2.13
CA VAL A 136 11.98 26.77 -2.20
C VAL A 136 13.12 26.21 -1.35
N GLY A 137 14.34 26.74 -1.54
CA GLY A 137 15.54 26.29 -0.84
C GLY A 137 15.43 26.37 0.68
N GLN A 138 14.75 27.41 1.20
CA GLN A 138 14.51 27.58 2.63
C GLN A 138 13.61 26.47 3.19
N VAL A 139 12.52 26.14 2.49
CA VAL A 139 11.61 25.06 2.89
C VAL A 139 12.33 23.71 2.89
N ALA A 140 13.05 23.40 1.81
CA ALA A 140 13.82 22.17 1.70
C ALA A 140 14.92 22.09 2.76
N LEU A 141 15.60 23.21 3.05
CA LEU A 141 16.64 23.28 4.07
C LEU A 141 16.09 22.98 5.47
N ILE A 142 14.94 23.53 5.86
CA ILE A 142 14.31 23.25 7.15
C ILE A 142 14.05 21.74 7.31
N ALA A 143 13.52 21.11 6.25
CA ALA A 143 13.28 19.67 6.25
C ALA A 143 14.59 18.87 6.34
N MET A 144 15.60 19.23 5.55
CA MET A 144 16.92 18.59 5.57
C MET A 144 17.65 18.77 6.92
N GLU A 145 17.51 19.91 7.58
CA GLU A 145 18.06 20.16 8.92
C GLU A 145 17.47 19.23 9.96
N GLN A 146 16.16 18.96 9.88
CA GLN A 146 15.53 17.99 10.75
C GLN A 146 16.11 16.59 10.55
N VAL A 147 16.18 16.13 9.29
CA VAL A 147 16.77 14.82 8.95
C VAL A 147 18.23 14.73 9.39
N ALA A 148 19.01 15.80 9.18
CA ALA A 148 20.41 15.85 9.59
C ALA A 148 20.58 15.76 11.11
N ARG A 149 19.74 16.44 11.90
CA ARG A 149 19.75 16.33 13.37
C ARG A 149 19.44 14.92 13.84
N GLU A 150 18.46 14.26 13.23
CA GLU A 150 18.09 12.88 13.56
C GLU A 150 19.19 11.88 13.15
N LEU A 151 19.84 12.11 12.01
CA LEU A 151 20.99 11.33 11.57
C LEU A 151 22.16 11.50 12.54
N GLU A 152 22.50 12.72 12.93
CA GLU A 152 23.61 13.01 13.84
C GLU A 152 23.36 12.41 15.22
N ALA A 153 22.12 12.50 15.74
CA ALA A 153 21.74 11.89 17.01
C ALA A 153 21.88 10.35 16.99
N SER A 154 21.56 9.71 15.87
CA SER A 154 21.58 8.23 15.74
C SER A 154 22.94 7.66 15.32
N THR A 155 23.77 8.42 14.62
CA THR A 155 25.02 7.91 14.00
C THR A 155 26.28 8.69 14.33
N ARG A 156 26.15 9.88 14.95
CA ARG A 156 27.22 10.88 15.12
C ARG A 156 27.84 11.37 13.81
N LYS A 157 27.17 11.16 12.67
CA LYS A 157 27.56 11.70 11.37
C LYS A 157 26.90 13.06 11.17
N HIS A 158 27.72 14.08 10.98
CA HIS A 158 27.28 15.46 10.78
C HIS A 158 27.40 15.87 9.31
N LEU A 159 26.30 16.36 8.72
CA LEU A 159 26.21 16.71 7.30
C LEU A 159 26.67 18.15 7.05
N ARG A 160 27.78 18.31 6.34
CA ARG A 160 28.40 19.62 6.05
C ARG A 160 27.64 20.43 5.01
N THR A 161 26.91 19.75 4.13
CA THR A 161 26.13 20.38 3.05
C THR A 161 25.02 21.22 3.63
N VAL A 162 24.37 20.75 4.69
CA VAL A 162 23.28 21.46 5.36
C VAL A 162 23.78 22.78 5.96
N ASP A 163 24.93 22.77 6.63
CA ASP A 163 25.55 23.98 7.17
C ASP A 163 25.95 24.97 6.08
N SER A 164 26.53 24.48 4.97
CA SER A 164 26.91 25.33 3.85
C SER A 164 25.70 25.98 3.18
N LEU A 165 24.65 25.19 2.91
CA LEU A 165 23.40 25.68 2.33
C LEU A 165 22.70 26.68 3.26
N ARG A 166 22.71 26.45 4.58
CA ARG A 166 22.24 27.41 5.58
C ARG A 166 22.94 28.76 5.42
N GLY A 167 24.27 28.76 5.31
CA GLY A 167 25.05 29.98 5.09
C GLY A 167 24.64 30.72 3.80
N GLN A 168 24.42 29.98 2.71
CA GLN A 168 24.04 30.57 1.42
C GLN A 168 22.60 31.14 1.40
N VAL A 169 21.64 30.42 2.01
CA VAL A 169 20.25 30.89 2.10
C VAL A 169 20.13 32.09 3.04
N GLN A 170 20.83 32.08 4.19
CA GLN A 170 20.78 33.18 5.16
C GLN A 170 21.47 34.46 4.67
N MET A 171 22.55 34.37 3.90
CA MET A 171 23.29 35.53 3.38
C MET A 171 22.53 36.37 2.34
N ARG A 172 21.43 35.87 1.76
CA ARG A 172 20.78 36.47 0.59
C ARG A 172 19.29 36.77 0.75
N LEU A 173 18.74 36.67 1.97
CA LEU A 173 17.37 37.05 2.30
C LEU A 173 17.24 38.58 2.41
N LEU A 174 17.33 39.29 1.29
CA LEU A 174 17.04 40.73 1.21
C LEU A 174 15.97 40.97 0.14
N GLY A 175 14.72 40.63 0.45
CA GLY A 175 13.54 41.05 -0.34
C GLY A 175 13.11 42.49 -0.04
N GLU A 176 13.62 43.09 1.06
CA GLU A 176 13.28 44.45 1.47
C GLU A 176 13.82 45.51 0.51
N GLU A 177 14.94 45.24 -0.18
CA GLU A 177 15.56 46.18 -1.14
C GLU A 177 14.70 46.38 -2.40
N LEU A 178 13.77 45.46 -2.68
CA LEU A 178 12.86 45.53 -3.82
C LEU A 178 11.48 46.13 -3.47
N LEU A 179 11.21 46.37 -2.18
CA LEU A 179 9.99 47.05 -1.72
C LEU A 179 10.01 48.52 -2.13
N GLY A 180 9.53 48.79 -3.35
CA GLY A 180 9.49 50.14 -3.93
C GLY A 180 9.81 50.18 -5.42
N VAL A 181 10.28 49.07 -6.00
CA VAL A 181 10.46 48.97 -7.45
C VAL A 181 9.09 48.94 -8.14
N GLU A 182 8.80 49.99 -8.90
CA GLU A 182 7.63 50.04 -9.77
C GLU A 182 7.86 49.12 -10.97
N MET A 183 6.84 48.34 -11.30
CA MET A 183 6.85 47.41 -12.43
C MET A 183 5.71 47.81 -13.36
N THR A 184 5.95 47.72 -14.67
CA THR A 184 4.86 47.76 -15.64
C THR A 184 3.96 46.53 -15.47
N ALA A 185 2.72 46.61 -15.98
CA ALA A 185 1.79 45.47 -15.93
C ALA A 185 2.34 44.23 -16.65
N GLU A 186 3.11 44.43 -17.74
CA GLU A 186 3.75 43.36 -18.50
C GLU A 186 4.89 42.71 -17.72
N GLU A 187 5.75 43.50 -17.06
CA GLU A 187 6.82 42.98 -16.20
C GLU A 187 6.26 42.22 -15.00
N GLU A 188 5.18 42.70 -14.39
CA GLU A 188 4.50 41.99 -13.30
C GLU A 188 3.97 40.63 -13.77
N GLN A 189 3.30 40.59 -14.93
CA GLN A 189 2.77 39.33 -15.46
C GLN A 189 3.90 38.36 -15.82
N GLN A 190 5.01 38.86 -16.37
CA GLN A 190 6.16 38.01 -16.67
C GLN A 190 6.84 37.49 -15.40
N ALA A 191 6.98 38.32 -14.37
CA ALA A 191 7.51 37.89 -13.08
C ALA A 191 6.66 36.80 -12.41
N LEU A 192 5.33 36.93 -12.44
CA LEU A 192 4.43 35.90 -11.92
C LEU A 192 4.57 34.57 -12.69
N ARG A 193 4.75 34.63 -14.02
CA ARG A 193 5.03 33.45 -14.85
C ARG A 193 6.35 32.80 -14.48
N ASP A 194 7.40 33.60 -14.28
CA ASP A 194 8.72 33.11 -13.89
C ASP A 194 8.68 32.40 -12.52
N VAL A 195 7.97 32.97 -11.54
CA VAL A 195 7.76 32.33 -10.23
C VAL A 195 7.04 30.98 -10.40
N ASN A 196 5.93 30.94 -11.14
CA ASN A 196 5.22 29.69 -11.41
C ASN A 196 6.11 28.64 -12.10
N GLN A 197 6.93 29.07 -13.05
CA GLN A 197 7.83 28.16 -13.76
C GLN A 197 8.87 27.57 -12.81
N VAL A 198 9.43 28.37 -11.90
CA VAL A 198 10.39 27.87 -10.91
C VAL A 198 9.75 26.81 -10.02
N PHE A 199 8.57 27.07 -9.46
CA PHE A 199 7.89 26.11 -8.60
C PHE A 199 7.44 24.85 -9.36
N SER A 200 6.97 24.97 -10.61
CA SER A 200 6.65 23.81 -11.45
C SER A 200 7.87 22.90 -11.68
N LEU A 201 9.02 23.49 -12.03
CA LEU A 201 10.27 22.73 -12.25
C LEU A 201 10.75 22.07 -10.95
N VAL A 202 10.55 22.72 -9.81
CA VAL A 202 10.88 22.16 -8.49
C VAL A 202 9.94 21.02 -8.12
N ASP A 203 8.63 21.17 -8.36
CA ASP A 203 7.65 20.13 -8.07
C ASP A 203 7.97 18.87 -8.90
N GLU A 204 8.19 19.02 -10.21
CA GLU A 204 8.62 17.93 -11.10
C GLU A 204 9.92 17.27 -10.63
N LEU A 205 10.91 18.07 -10.24
CA LEU A 205 12.18 17.57 -9.69
C LEU A 205 11.93 16.76 -8.40
N THR A 206 11.14 17.28 -7.48
CA THR A 206 10.96 16.64 -6.17
C THR A 206 10.08 15.40 -6.23
N ASP A 207 9.09 15.36 -7.13
CA ASP A 207 8.33 14.16 -7.45
C ASP A 207 9.25 13.09 -8.05
N TYR A 208 10.12 13.47 -8.98
CA TYR A 208 11.12 12.57 -9.56
C TYR A 208 12.08 12.00 -8.50
N LEU A 209 12.61 12.85 -7.61
CA LEU A 209 13.51 12.40 -6.54
C LEU A 209 12.80 11.47 -5.55
N LEU A 210 11.53 11.75 -5.25
CA LEU A 210 10.72 10.89 -4.40
C LEU A 210 10.46 9.53 -5.08
N GLU A 211 10.10 9.53 -6.36
CA GLU A 211 9.92 8.32 -7.16
C GLU A 211 11.21 7.49 -7.20
N HIS A 212 12.35 8.11 -7.45
CA HIS A 212 13.64 7.41 -7.46
C HIS A 212 13.96 6.75 -6.12
N VAL A 213 13.67 7.41 -5.00
CA VAL A 213 13.86 6.81 -3.67
C VAL A 213 12.88 5.65 -3.45
N GLN A 214 11.64 5.77 -3.91
CA GLN A 214 10.66 4.68 -3.87
C GLN A 214 11.09 3.49 -4.74
N GLU A 215 11.62 3.74 -5.94
CA GLU A 215 12.20 2.74 -6.84
C GLU A 215 13.47 2.11 -6.26
N TRP A 216 14.29 2.88 -5.53
CA TRP A 216 15.45 2.34 -4.84
C TRP A 216 15.04 1.37 -3.74
N PHE A 217 14.00 1.71 -2.96
CA PHE A 217 13.36 0.75 -2.06
C PHE A 217 12.77 -0.44 -2.83
N ALA A 218 12.45 -0.25 -4.11
CA ALA A 218 11.97 -1.27 -5.02
C ALA A 218 13.08 -2.16 -5.64
N GLY A 219 14.32 -1.67 -5.77
CA GLY A 219 15.34 -2.24 -6.67
C GLY A 219 16.55 -2.95 -6.05
N GLN A 220 16.75 -2.97 -4.72
CA GLN A 220 17.94 -3.58 -4.10
C GLN A 220 17.92 -5.13 -4.08
N GLN A 221 18.65 -5.77 -5.00
CA GLN A 221 19.03 -7.20 -5.00
C GLN A 221 20.49 -7.44 -4.53
N LYS A 222 20.65 -7.72 -3.23
CA LYS A 222 21.74 -8.51 -2.61
C LYS A 222 21.26 -8.88 -1.21
N PRO A 223 21.25 -10.18 -0.82
CA PRO A 223 19.98 -10.92 -0.63
C PRO A 223 18.78 -9.98 -0.53
N SER A 224 17.80 -10.11 -1.45
CA SER A 224 16.62 -9.22 -1.50
C SER A 224 16.15 -8.86 -0.08
N ARG A 225 15.73 -7.62 0.20
CA ARG A 225 15.13 -7.26 1.51
C ARG A 225 14.20 -8.38 2.00
N GLN A 226 13.47 -8.98 1.08
CA GLN A 226 12.70 -10.21 1.24
C GLN A 226 13.48 -11.42 1.81
N ALA A 227 14.65 -11.79 1.30
CA ALA A 227 15.50 -12.85 1.83
C ALA A 227 16.06 -12.54 3.24
N ILE A 228 16.46 -11.29 3.52
CA ILE A 228 16.88 -10.90 4.89
C ILE A 228 15.68 -10.96 5.84
N MET A 229 14.52 -10.45 5.42
CA MET A 229 13.29 -10.53 6.18
C MET A 229 12.87 -11.99 6.36
N ALA A 230 12.99 -12.85 5.36
CA ALA A 230 12.65 -14.28 5.46
C ALA A 230 13.54 -14.98 6.48
N GLU A 231 14.85 -14.71 6.50
CA GLU A 231 15.76 -15.28 7.51
C GLU A 231 15.42 -14.77 8.92
N GLN A 232 15.06 -13.50 9.07
CA GLN A 232 14.63 -12.94 10.36
C GLN A 232 13.30 -13.54 10.82
N ILE A 233 12.32 -13.62 9.93
CA ILE A 233 10.99 -14.19 10.18
C ILE A 233 11.13 -15.66 10.58
N ALA A 234 11.96 -16.44 9.87
CA ALA A 234 12.18 -17.86 10.18
C ALA A 234 12.69 -18.09 11.62
N LYS A 235 13.42 -17.12 12.18
CA LYS A 235 13.95 -17.15 13.56
C LYS A 235 12.96 -16.64 14.61
N MET A 236 11.84 -16.04 14.22
CA MET A 236 10.79 -15.59 15.14
C MET A 236 9.87 -16.75 15.50
N SER A 237 9.28 -16.68 16.69
CA SER A 237 8.09 -17.48 16.97
C SER A 237 6.91 -16.93 16.17
N PHE A 238 5.91 -17.76 15.84
CA PHE A 238 4.66 -17.27 15.23
C PHE A 238 3.98 -16.20 16.09
N ARG A 239 4.11 -16.28 17.41
CA ARG A 239 3.59 -15.30 18.36
C ARG A 239 4.24 -13.93 18.14
N ASP A 240 5.57 -13.90 18.12
CA ASP A 240 6.32 -12.65 17.97
C ASP A 240 6.14 -12.07 16.57
N PHE A 241 6.18 -12.92 15.55
CA PHE A 241 5.91 -12.52 14.17
C PHE A 241 4.51 -11.92 14.06
N GLY A 242 3.46 -12.67 14.41
CA GLY A 242 2.08 -12.19 14.34
C GLY A 242 1.82 -10.92 15.15
N ASN A 243 2.35 -10.82 16.37
CA ASN A 243 2.21 -9.62 17.19
C ASN A 243 2.91 -8.40 16.57
N THR A 244 4.07 -8.59 15.91
CA THR A 244 4.78 -7.52 15.19
C THR A 244 3.96 -7.03 13.98
N ARG A 245 3.35 -7.96 13.23
CA ARG A 245 2.48 -7.64 12.09
C ARG A 245 1.21 -6.91 12.53
N ILE A 246 0.57 -7.38 13.60
CA ILE A 246 -0.61 -6.73 14.21
C ILE A 246 -0.26 -5.32 14.68
N ALA A 247 0.86 -5.12 15.39
CA ALA A 247 1.26 -3.79 15.85
C ALA A 247 1.45 -2.81 14.69
N SER A 248 2.10 -3.28 13.61
CA SER A 248 2.34 -2.47 12.41
C SER A 248 1.02 -2.09 11.73
N LEU A 249 0.11 -3.04 11.56
CA LEU A 249 -1.20 -2.81 10.96
C LEU A 249 -2.06 -1.86 11.82
N CYS A 250 -2.16 -2.11 13.12
CA CYS A 250 -2.93 -1.28 14.05
C CYS A 250 -2.41 0.17 14.07
N LYS A 251 -1.09 0.36 14.16
CA LYS A 251 -0.47 1.70 14.13
C LYS A 251 -0.83 2.44 12.84
N SER A 252 -0.68 1.80 11.68
CA SER A 252 -0.98 2.42 10.38
C SER A 252 -2.47 2.74 10.19
N ALA A 253 -3.34 1.92 10.79
CA ALA A 253 -4.78 2.12 10.82
C ALA A 253 -5.23 3.20 11.83
N GLY A 254 -4.32 3.72 12.66
CA GLY A 254 -4.63 4.74 13.67
C GLY A 254 -5.27 4.19 14.95
N PHE A 255 -5.08 2.90 15.25
CA PHE A 255 -5.52 2.31 16.51
C PHE A 255 -4.66 2.82 17.67
N THR A 256 -5.28 2.94 18.85
CA THR A 256 -4.55 3.31 20.07
C THR A 256 -3.63 2.17 20.54
N SER A 257 -2.68 2.47 21.41
CA SER A 257 -1.85 1.43 22.06
C SER A 257 -2.69 0.43 22.85
N ALA A 258 -3.79 0.88 23.47
CA ALA A 258 -4.71 0.02 24.23
C ALA A 258 -5.47 -0.94 23.29
N ASP A 259 -5.99 -0.43 22.17
CA ASP A 259 -6.65 -1.27 21.17
C ASP A 259 -5.67 -2.27 20.56
N THR A 260 -4.45 -1.81 20.25
CA THR A 260 -3.37 -2.67 19.71
C THR A 260 -3.05 -3.81 20.67
N GLN A 261 -2.86 -3.50 21.96
CA GLN A 261 -2.62 -4.49 22.99
C GLN A 261 -3.78 -5.49 23.09
N LYS A 262 -5.01 -5.03 22.95
CA LYS A 262 -6.19 -5.90 22.93
C LYS A 262 -6.16 -6.87 21.75
N VAL A 263 -5.87 -6.41 20.53
CA VAL A 263 -5.74 -7.32 19.37
C VAL A 263 -4.64 -8.36 19.61
N GLN A 264 -3.47 -7.95 20.11
CA GLN A 264 -2.36 -8.84 20.39
C GLN A 264 -2.66 -9.86 21.51
N GLN A 265 -3.42 -9.47 22.54
CA GLN A 265 -3.88 -10.36 23.60
C GLN A 265 -4.77 -11.48 23.05
N TYR A 266 -5.75 -11.13 22.21
CA TYR A 266 -6.62 -12.13 21.57
C TYR A 266 -5.84 -13.02 20.60
N PHE A 267 -4.95 -12.44 19.79
CA PHE A 267 -4.09 -13.22 18.89
C PHE A 267 -3.27 -14.24 19.70
N THR A 268 -2.54 -13.76 20.70
CA THR A 268 -1.70 -14.59 21.58
C THR A 268 -2.52 -15.69 22.26
N PHE A 269 -3.72 -15.38 22.77
CA PHE A 269 -4.60 -16.37 23.38
C PHE A 269 -5.04 -17.44 22.38
N MET A 270 -5.55 -17.01 21.22
CA MET A 270 -6.12 -17.89 20.20
C MET A 270 -5.06 -18.78 19.55
N THR A 271 -3.81 -18.34 19.51
CA THR A 271 -2.69 -19.09 18.95
C THR A 271 -1.82 -19.77 20.01
N ASP A 272 -2.18 -19.70 21.30
CA ASP A 272 -1.28 -20.07 22.41
C ASP A 272 -0.74 -21.51 22.34
N SER A 273 -1.55 -22.45 21.87
CA SER A 273 -1.20 -23.87 21.77
C SER A 273 -0.05 -24.16 20.81
N TRP A 274 0.29 -23.23 19.91
CA TRP A 274 1.22 -23.49 18.83
C TRP A 274 2.14 -22.34 18.45
N SER A 275 1.83 -21.12 18.88
CA SER A 275 2.51 -19.90 18.45
C SER A 275 3.91 -19.70 19.03
N SER A 276 4.30 -20.50 20.03
CA SER A 276 5.66 -20.52 20.57
C SER A 276 6.66 -21.20 19.62
N ARG A 277 6.17 -21.97 18.64
CA ARG A 277 7.01 -22.59 17.61
C ARG A 277 7.60 -21.52 16.70
N LEU A 278 8.81 -21.77 16.21
CA LEU A 278 9.44 -20.93 15.19
C LEU A 278 8.63 -20.99 13.89
N VAL A 279 8.60 -19.88 13.16
CA VAL A 279 8.04 -19.84 11.81
C VAL A 279 8.82 -20.79 10.90
N GLY A 280 10.16 -20.81 11.02
CA GLY A 280 11.03 -21.65 10.20
C GLY A 280 11.09 -21.22 8.74
N GLU A 281 11.88 -21.93 7.93
CA GLU A 281 12.08 -21.62 6.51
C GLU A 281 10.93 -22.10 5.61
N HIS A 282 10.17 -23.09 6.08
CA HIS A 282 9.09 -23.73 5.32
C HIS A 282 7.86 -23.93 6.18
N SER A 283 6.68 -23.74 5.59
CA SER A 283 5.44 -23.99 6.31
C SER A 283 5.30 -25.49 6.61
N PRO A 284 5.04 -25.87 7.87
CA PRO A 284 4.89 -27.27 8.24
C PRO A 284 3.55 -27.86 7.81
N TRP A 285 2.60 -27.02 7.40
CA TRP A 285 1.26 -27.40 6.97
C TRP A 285 0.78 -26.49 5.85
N LYS A 286 0.13 -27.05 4.84
CA LYS A 286 -0.42 -26.28 3.73
C LYS A 286 -1.75 -25.63 4.13
N SER A 287 -1.69 -24.66 5.03
CA SER A 287 -2.85 -23.85 5.39
C SER A 287 -3.43 -23.18 4.14
N ASP A 288 -4.75 -23.16 4.03
CA ASP A 288 -5.46 -22.53 2.91
C ASP A 288 -5.87 -21.07 3.18
N ILE A 289 -5.49 -20.53 4.36
CA ILE A 289 -5.72 -19.12 4.75
C ILE A 289 -4.97 -18.16 3.83
N SER A 290 -3.70 -18.44 3.53
CA SER A 290 -2.89 -17.64 2.61
C SER A 290 -2.22 -18.52 1.56
N ASP A 291 -1.88 -17.91 0.42
CA ASP A 291 -1.23 -18.63 -0.68
C ASP A 291 0.19 -19.13 -0.32
N ASP A 292 0.86 -18.50 0.65
CA ASP A 292 2.16 -18.95 1.17
C ASP A 292 2.05 -19.93 2.34
N HIS A 293 0.83 -20.35 2.69
CA HIS A 293 0.53 -21.28 3.78
C HIS A 293 0.90 -20.77 5.18
N THR A 294 1.00 -19.45 5.37
CA THR A 294 1.00 -18.87 6.72
C THR A 294 -0.33 -19.21 7.40
N PRO A 295 -0.32 -19.73 8.65
CA PRO A 295 -1.54 -20.21 9.32
C PRO A 295 -2.43 -19.09 9.86
N PHE A 296 -2.20 -17.85 9.42
CA PHE A 296 -3.02 -16.71 9.76
C PHE A 296 -2.95 -15.60 8.70
N GLU A 297 -4.01 -14.80 8.65
CA GLU A 297 -4.17 -13.64 7.77
C GLU A 297 -4.67 -12.45 8.59
N LEU A 298 -4.30 -11.23 8.20
CA LEU A 298 -4.84 -9.99 8.76
C LEU A 298 -5.85 -9.38 7.79
N SER A 299 -6.82 -8.62 8.27
CA SER A 299 -7.64 -7.80 7.38
C SER A 299 -8.05 -6.48 8.02
N ILE A 300 -8.29 -5.48 7.17
CA ILE A 300 -8.80 -4.17 7.55
C ILE A 300 -10.12 -3.92 6.84
N ALA A 301 -11.15 -3.58 7.61
CA ALA A 301 -12.40 -3.11 7.07
C ALA A 301 -12.52 -1.60 7.25
N LEU A 302 -12.94 -0.91 6.19
CA LEU A 302 -13.05 0.53 6.11
C LEU A 302 -14.51 0.92 5.84
N GLU A 303 -15.01 1.82 6.68
CA GLU A 303 -16.36 2.37 6.61
C GLU A 303 -16.26 3.84 7.08
N GLY A 304 -15.88 4.74 6.18
CA GLY A 304 -15.53 6.11 6.53
C GLY A 304 -14.31 6.17 7.46
N SER A 305 -14.41 6.90 8.58
CA SER A 305 -13.25 7.16 9.47
C SER A 305 -13.02 6.10 10.57
N ARG A 306 -13.68 4.94 10.51
CA ARG A 306 -13.65 3.94 11.60
C ARG A 306 -13.15 2.60 11.08
N PRO A 307 -11.83 2.37 11.07
CA PRO A 307 -11.28 1.08 10.67
C PRO A 307 -11.62 -0.01 11.69
N GLU A 308 -11.82 -1.23 11.19
CA GLU A 308 -11.93 -2.46 11.98
C GLU A 308 -10.74 -3.35 11.63
N ILE A 309 -9.99 -3.79 12.63
CA ILE A 309 -8.87 -4.72 12.46
C ILE A 309 -9.33 -6.13 12.79
N ARG A 310 -8.91 -7.08 11.96
CA ARG A 310 -9.31 -8.47 12.03
C ARG A 310 -8.10 -9.37 11.80
N PHE A 311 -8.16 -10.57 12.34
CA PHE A 311 -7.27 -11.66 11.94
C PHE A 311 -8.06 -12.95 11.80
N LEU A 312 -7.60 -13.86 10.95
CA LEU A 312 -8.09 -15.23 10.78
C LEU A 312 -6.94 -16.17 11.10
N ILE A 313 -7.17 -17.24 11.86
CA ILE A 313 -6.17 -18.24 12.22
C ILE A 313 -6.67 -19.66 11.94
N GLU A 314 -5.73 -20.57 11.72
CA GLU A 314 -5.95 -22.02 11.75
C GLU A 314 -5.25 -22.59 12.99
N ALA A 315 -6.01 -23.28 13.84
CA ALA A 315 -5.43 -23.99 14.98
C ALA A 315 -4.66 -25.21 14.48
N GLN A 316 -3.44 -25.42 15.00
CA GLN A 316 -2.54 -26.46 14.50
C GLN A 316 -1.70 -27.06 15.63
N ASN A 317 -1.33 -28.34 15.47
CA ASN A 317 -0.40 -29.09 16.32
C ASN A 317 0.55 -29.91 15.44
N HIS A 318 1.56 -30.60 15.98
CA HIS A 318 2.47 -31.43 15.19
C HIS A 318 2.30 -32.94 15.46
N PRO A 319 2.12 -33.77 14.40
CA PRO A 319 1.93 -33.38 12.99
C PRO A 319 0.58 -32.69 12.75
N THR A 320 0.56 -31.69 11.87
CA THR A 320 -0.70 -31.04 11.47
C THR A 320 -1.37 -31.91 10.41
N THR A 321 -2.65 -32.21 10.62
CA THR A 321 -3.54 -32.93 9.71
C THR A 321 -4.92 -32.27 9.78
N LEU A 322 -5.83 -32.60 8.86
CA LEU A 322 -7.21 -32.12 8.93
C LEU A 322 -7.88 -32.49 10.27
N GLN A 323 -7.68 -33.72 10.74
CA GLN A 323 -8.25 -34.19 12.01
C GLN A 323 -7.60 -33.50 13.21
N THR A 324 -6.27 -33.45 13.28
CA THR A 324 -5.60 -32.80 14.42
C THR A 324 -5.90 -31.29 14.48
N SER A 325 -5.99 -30.61 13.33
CA SER A 325 -6.43 -29.21 13.26
C SER A 325 -7.90 -29.03 13.69
N TRP A 326 -8.78 -29.98 13.34
CA TRP A 326 -10.17 -30.00 13.84
C TRP A 326 -10.22 -30.11 15.36
N ASP A 327 -9.50 -31.08 15.93
CA ASP A 327 -9.45 -31.32 17.38
C ASP A 327 -8.86 -30.10 18.12
N ASP A 328 -7.81 -29.48 17.58
CA ASP A 328 -7.23 -28.25 18.13
C ASP A 328 -8.21 -27.07 18.05
N GLY A 329 -8.98 -26.96 16.98
CA GLY A 329 -10.02 -25.96 16.82
C GLY A 329 -11.18 -26.14 17.82
N LEU A 330 -11.55 -27.40 18.11
CA LEU A 330 -12.50 -27.72 19.17
C LEU A 330 -11.96 -27.34 20.55
N ALA A 331 -10.70 -27.66 20.84
CA ALA A 331 -10.05 -27.25 22.09
C ALA A 331 -9.98 -25.73 22.23
N LEU A 332 -9.75 -25.00 21.14
CA LEU A 332 -9.79 -23.54 21.13
C LEU A 332 -11.20 -22.99 21.42
N ASN A 333 -12.26 -23.60 20.87
CA ASN A 333 -13.64 -23.22 21.19
C ASN A 333 -13.93 -23.30 22.69
N GLU A 334 -13.54 -24.41 23.34
CA GLU A 334 -13.73 -24.59 24.78
C GLU A 334 -12.94 -23.56 25.59
N ARG A 335 -11.70 -23.25 25.19
CA ARG A 335 -10.89 -22.21 25.83
C ARG A 335 -11.53 -20.82 25.69
N LEU A 336 -12.05 -20.50 24.51
CA LEU A 336 -12.74 -19.23 24.24
C LEU A 336 -14.05 -19.10 25.03
N ASN A 337 -14.83 -20.19 25.13
CA ASN A 337 -16.03 -20.24 25.98
C ASN A 337 -15.67 -19.96 27.44
N LYS A 338 -14.64 -20.64 27.96
CA LYS A 338 -14.22 -20.50 29.36
C LYS A 338 -13.68 -19.10 29.69
N GLU A 339 -12.86 -18.52 28.81
CA GLU A 339 -12.20 -17.23 29.07
C GLU A 339 -13.12 -16.04 28.80
N PHE A 340 -13.89 -16.08 27.70
CA PHE A 340 -14.66 -14.93 27.22
C PHE A 340 -16.18 -15.13 27.25
N GLY A 341 -16.67 -16.28 27.72
CA GLY A 341 -18.11 -16.54 27.84
C GLY A 341 -18.84 -16.66 26.50
N LEU A 342 -18.14 -17.03 25.42
CA LEU A 342 -18.75 -17.17 24.09
C LEU A 342 -19.74 -18.35 24.07
N SER A 343 -20.92 -18.19 23.46
CA SER A 343 -21.83 -19.33 23.24
C SER A 343 -21.30 -20.25 22.13
N LEU A 344 -21.28 -21.55 22.42
CA LEU A 344 -20.97 -22.62 21.47
C LEU A 344 -22.25 -23.34 20.99
N ASP A 345 -23.44 -22.85 21.33
CA ASP A 345 -24.70 -23.58 21.11
C ASP A 345 -24.96 -23.85 19.63
N HIS A 346 -24.81 -22.84 18.78
CA HIS A 346 -24.96 -23.00 17.33
C HIS A 346 -23.89 -23.93 16.75
N PHE A 347 -22.63 -23.78 17.18
CA PHE A 347 -21.55 -24.64 16.72
C PHE A 347 -21.80 -26.10 17.09
N ASN A 348 -22.17 -26.38 18.34
CA ASN A 348 -22.40 -27.74 18.84
C ASN A 348 -23.55 -28.46 18.14
N LYS A 349 -24.56 -27.73 17.65
CA LYS A 349 -25.68 -28.32 16.88
C LYS A 349 -25.27 -28.84 15.50
N VAL A 350 -24.19 -28.31 14.92
CA VAL A 350 -23.83 -28.59 13.52
C VAL A 350 -22.45 -29.20 13.35
N LYS A 351 -21.58 -29.18 14.37
CA LYS A 351 -20.17 -29.57 14.24
C LYS A 351 -19.95 -30.96 13.65
N ASP A 352 -20.83 -31.92 13.96
CA ASP A 352 -20.75 -33.29 13.43
C ASP A 352 -20.82 -33.30 11.89
N LEU A 353 -21.60 -32.40 11.27
CA LEU A 353 -21.73 -32.32 9.82
C LEU A 353 -20.44 -31.89 9.13
N PHE A 354 -19.61 -31.10 9.81
CA PHE A 354 -18.42 -30.46 9.25
C PHE A 354 -17.10 -31.14 9.67
N GLU A 355 -17.17 -32.23 10.43
CA GLU A 355 -15.99 -33.03 10.76
C GLU A 355 -15.30 -33.54 9.47
N PRO A 356 -13.97 -33.36 9.34
CA PRO A 356 -13.27 -33.62 8.09
C PRO A 356 -13.03 -35.11 7.85
N HIS A 357 -13.86 -35.73 6.99
CA HIS A 357 -13.70 -37.12 6.58
C HIS A 357 -13.04 -37.27 5.20
N ASN A 358 -13.03 -36.20 4.39
CA ASN A 358 -12.36 -36.19 3.10
C ASN A 358 -10.90 -35.74 3.26
N PRO A 359 -9.90 -36.60 2.96
CA PRO A 359 -8.50 -36.24 3.07
C PRO A 359 -8.07 -35.15 2.07
N GLN A 360 -8.89 -34.84 1.06
CA GLN A 360 -8.66 -33.77 0.09
C GLN A 360 -9.35 -32.44 0.47
N ALA A 361 -10.01 -32.38 1.63
CA ALA A 361 -10.60 -31.14 2.11
C ALA A 361 -9.52 -30.06 2.32
N ARG A 362 -9.84 -28.81 1.97
CA ARG A 362 -8.87 -27.70 2.01
C ARG A 362 -8.50 -27.27 3.43
N PHE A 363 -9.46 -27.35 4.34
CA PHE A 363 -9.31 -27.00 5.75
C PHE A 363 -10.38 -27.69 6.59
N SER A 364 -10.23 -27.65 7.92
CA SER A 364 -11.20 -28.19 8.88
C SER A 364 -12.02 -27.07 9.55
N LEU A 365 -11.35 -26.23 10.35
CA LEU A 365 -11.96 -25.18 11.18
C LEU A 365 -11.01 -24.00 11.33
N TRP A 366 -11.49 -22.79 11.04
CA TRP A 366 -10.75 -21.55 11.28
C TRP A 366 -11.48 -20.63 12.25
N HIS A 367 -10.73 -19.74 12.90
CA HIS A 367 -11.28 -18.74 13.82
C HIS A 367 -10.88 -17.34 13.39
N ALA A 368 -11.85 -16.45 13.29
CA ALA A 368 -11.60 -15.04 13.05
C ALA A 368 -11.91 -14.21 14.29
N PHE A 369 -11.10 -13.17 14.48
CA PHE A 369 -11.29 -12.11 15.45
C PHE A 369 -11.55 -10.80 14.72
N CYS A 370 -12.42 -9.95 15.26
CA CYS A 370 -12.67 -8.61 14.77
C CYS A 370 -12.69 -7.63 15.96
N LEU A 371 -11.95 -6.52 15.87
CA LEU A 371 -12.03 -5.42 16.81
C LEU A 371 -12.46 -4.15 16.10
N LYS A 372 -13.66 -3.68 16.46
CA LYS A 372 -14.09 -2.31 16.20
C LYS A 372 -13.98 -1.53 17.51
N PRO A 373 -13.24 -0.40 17.58
CA PRO A 373 -12.98 0.30 18.85
C PRO A 373 -14.25 0.64 19.65
N ASP A 374 -15.39 0.83 18.99
CA ASP A 374 -16.67 1.20 19.61
C ASP A 374 -17.61 0.01 19.93
N ARG A 375 -17.37 -1.18 19.38
CA ARG A 375 -18.25 -2.37 19.56
C ARG A 375 -17.59 -3.56 20.27
N GLY A 376 -16.30 -3.46 20.57
CA GLY A 376 -15.56 -4.51 21.26
C GLY A 376 -15.12 -5.65 20.34
N ALA A 377 -14.71 -6.75 20.95
CA ALA A 377 -14.18 -7.92 20.25
C ALA A 377 -15.33 -8.85 19.81
N GLU A 378 -15.30 -9.28 18.55
CA GLU A 378 -16.17 -10.33 18.02
C GLU A 378 -15.31 -11.52 17.56
N ILE A 379 -15.79 -12.73 17.80
CA ILE A 379 -15.15 -13.96 17.33
C ILE A 379 -16.10 -14.73 16.43
N LYS A 380 -15.55 -15.35 15.39
CA LYS A 380 -16.29 -16.11 14.37
C LYS A 380 -15.57 -17.41 14.10
N VAL A 381 -16.32 -18.45 13.75
CA VAL A 381 -15.77 -19.72 13.26
C VAL A 381 -16.14 -19.92 11.80
N TYR A 382 -15.22 -20.51 11.03
CA TYR A 382 -15.43 -20.92 9.64
C TYR A 382 -15.29 -22.43 9.55
N LEU A 383 -16.31 -23.06 8.99
CA LEU A 383 -16.46 -24.49 8.77
C LEU A 383 -16.41 -24.78 7.28
N ASN A 384 -15.89 -25.95 6.91
CA ASN A 384 -15.75 -26.39 5.52
C ASN A 384 -16.93 -27.27 5.08
N PRO A 385 -17.88 -26.78 4.26
CA PRO A 385 -18.98 -27.59 3.72
C PRO A 385 -18.49 -28.79 2.90
N GLN A 386 -17.29 -28.73 2.34
CA GLN A 386 -16.68 -29.78 1.53
C GLN A 386 -15.84 -30.76 2.37
N ALA A 387 -15.91 -30.69 3.70
CA ALA A 387 -15.22 -31.56 4.65
C ALA A 387 -15.47 -33.06 4.40
N ARG A 388 -16.58 -33.41 3.76
CA ARG A 388 -16.96 -34.78 3.40
C ARG A 388 -16.97 -35.06 1.89
N GLY A 389 -16.52 -34.10 1.07
CA GLY A 389 -16.62 -34.14 -0.39
C GLY A 389 -17.43 -32.96 -0.94
N PRO A 390 -17.02 -32.32 -2.07
CA PRO A 390 -17.76 -31.22 -2.68
C PRO A 390 -19.22 -31.56 -3.04
N GLU A 391 -19.49 -32.80 -3.43
CA GLU A 391 -20.81 -33.33 -3.77
C GLU A 391 -21.79 -33.33 -2.58
N HIS A 392 -21.27 -33.32 -1.35
CA HIS A 392 -22.07 -33.31 -0.13
C HIS A 392 -22.32 -31.90 0.43
N ALA A 393 -21.64 -30.88 -0.09
CA ALA A 393 -21.63 -29.54 0.48
C ALA A 393 -23.03 -28.92 0.60
N ASN A 394 -23.86 -29.08 -0.43
CA ASN A 394 -25.23 -28.54 -0.45
C ASN A 394 -26.11 -29.18 0.63
N ALA A 395 -26.10 -30.50 0.73
CA ALA A 395 -26.88 -31.23 1.72
C ALA A 395 -26.43 -30.92 3.16
N ILE A 396 -25.11 -30.78 3.37
CA ILE A 396 -24.54 -30.39 4.67
C ILE A 396 -25.02 -28.99 5.08
N VAL A 397 -25.02 -28.04 4.14
CA VAL A 397 -25.44 -26.65 4.42
C VAL A 397 -26.95 -26.57 4.65
N GLU A 398 -27.76 -27.26 3.86
CA GLU A 398 -29.21 -27.36 4.06
C GLU A 398 -29.55 -27.92 5.45
N GLU A 399 -28.93 -29.04 5.83
CA GLU A 399 -29.13 -29.65 7.14
C GLU A 399 -28.64 -28.74 8.27
N ALA A 400 -27.47 -28.11 8.12
CA ALA A 400 -26.94 -27.19 9.12
C ALA A 400 -27.87 -25.97 9.33
N LEU A 401 -28.39 -25.38 8.25
CA LEU A 401 -29.35 -24.29 8.32
C LEU A 401 -30.64 -24.74 9.00
N SER A 402 -31.16 -25.92 8.65
CA SER A 402 -32.34 -26.52 9.29
C SER A 402 -32.16 -26.68 10.81
N ARG A 403 -31.05 -27.28 11.26
CA ARG A 403 -30.73 -27.47 12.69
C ARG A 403 -30.60 -26.15 13.47
N LEU A 404 -30.23 -25.08 12.79
CA LEU A 404 -30.10 -23.74 13.37
C LEU A 404 -31.39 -22.91 13.28
N GLY A 405 -32.43 -23.41 12.61
CA GLY A 405 -33.71 -22.70 12.45
C GLY A 405 -33.75 -21.72 11.28
N PHE A 406 -32.90 -21.91 10.27
CA PHE A 406 -32.78 -21.06 9.07
C PHE A 406 -33.18 -21.82 7.79
N ALA A 407 -34.22 -22.65 7.86
CA ALA A 407 -34.58 -23.52 6.75
C ALA A 407 -34.94 -22.73 5.47
N HIS A 408 -35.51 -21.53 5.60
CA HIS A 408 -35.85 -20.71 4.42
C HIS A 408 -34.63 -20.10 3.74
N ALA A 409 -33.54 -19.88 4.48
CA ALA A 409 -32.29 -19.40 3.93
C ALA A 409 -31.73 -20.34 2.86
N TRP A 410 -31.90 -21.66 3.03
CA TRP A 410 -31.49 -22.63 2.01
C TRP A 410 -32.30 -22.49 0.72
N ARG A 411 -33.60 -22.24 0.82
CA ARG A 411 -34.45 -22.00 -0.34
C ARG A 411 -33.98 -20.77 -1.11
N PHE A 412 -33.66 -19.69 -0.41
CA PHE A 412 -33.08 -18.50 -1.02
C PHE A 412 -31.75 -18.82 -1.73
N LEU A 413 -30.82 -19.49 -1.06
CA LEU A 413 -29.51 -19.82 -1.64
C LEU A 413 -29.62 -20.70 -2.88
N SER A 414 -30.39 -21.79 -2.80
CA SER A 414 -30.53 -22.77 -3.88
C SER A 414 -31.32 -22.25 -5.09
N GLN A 415 -32.35 -21.44 -4.87
CA GLN A 415 -33.23 -20.96 -5.95
C GLN A 415 -32.82 -19.60 -6.50
N VAL A 416 -32.16 -18.77 -5.68
CA VAL A 416 -31.90 -17.37 -6.01
C VAL A 416 -30.41 -17.12 -6.29
N VAL A 417 -29.52 -17.59 -5.42
CA VAL A 417 -28.08 -17.30 -5.50
C VAL A 417 -27.37 -18.27 -6.45
N MET A 418 -27.60 -19.58 -6.30
CA MET A 418 -26.89 -20.64 -7.04
C MET A 418 -27.57 -21.03 -8.36
N LYS A 419 -28.02 -20.03 -9.12
CA LYS A 419 -28.78 -20.25 -10.37
C LYS A 419 -27.94 -20.81 -11.52
N ARG A 420 -26.61 -20.70 -11.46
CA ARG A 420 -25.69 -21.11 -12.53
C ARG A 420 -25.25 -22.57 -12.38
N GLY A 421 -25.90 -23.34 -11.51
CA GLY A 421 -25.67 -24.78 -11.34
C GLY A 421 -24.26 -25.07 -10.85
N ALA A 422 -23.52 -25.96 -11.54
CA ALA A 422 -22.18 -26.40 -11.13
C ALA A 422 -21.11 -25.27 -11.08
N GLN A 423 -21.41 -24.11 -11.66
CA GLN A 423 -20.55 -22.91 -11.56
C GLN A 423 -20.68 -22.21 -10.20
N ASP A 424 -21.78 -22.42 -9.48
CA ASP A 424 -21.98 -21.86 -8.15
C ASP A 424 -21.76 -22.94 -7.09
N GLN A 425 -20.84 -22.73 -6.16
CA GLN A 425 -20.43 -23.74 -5.17
C GLN A 425 -20.33 -23.17 -3.78
N VAL A 426 -20.90 -23.86 -2.79
CA VAL A 426 -20.73 -23.46 -1.38
C VAL A 426 -19.31 -23.81 -0.91
N LEU A 427 -18.57 -22.81 -0.44
CA LEU A 427 -17.17 -22.97 0.01
C LEU A 427 -16.98 -22.81 1.51
N TYR A 428 -17.72 -21.90 2.15
CA TYR A 428 -17.55 -21.63 3.58
C TYR A 428 -18.90 -21.49 4.27
N PHE A 429 -18.97 -21.99 5.51
CA PHE A 429 -20.08 -21.79 6.43
C PHE A 429 -19.51 -21.14 7.69
N SER A 430 -20.02 -19.98 8.11
CA SER A 430 -19.48 -19.28 9.28
C SER A 430 -20.55 -18.94 10.31
N LEU A 431 -20.15 -18.99 11.58
CA LEU A 431 -20.99 -18.64 12.73
C LEU A 431 -20.33 -17.54 13.56
N ASP A 432 -21.11 -16.53 13.95
CA ASP A 432 -20.68 -15.55 14.94
C ASP A 432 -20.77 -16.17 16.35
N MET A 433 -19.65 -16.23 17.07
CA MET A 433 -19.55 -16.78 18.44
C MET A 433 -19.70 -15.65 19.46
N GLY A 434 -20.94 -15.31 19.81
CA GLY A 434 -21.23 -14.28 20.80
C GLY A 434 -22.68 -14.33 21.29
N GLY A 435 -22.90 -13.92 22.54
CA GLY A 435 -24.22 -13.93 23.19
C GLY A 435 -25.13 -12.74 22.87
N GLN A 436 -24.84 -11.95 21.83
CA GLN A 436 -25.72 -10.85 21.43
C GLN A 436 -26.94 -11.37 20.67
N ALA A 437 -28.04 -10.61 20.71
CA ALA A 437 -29.36 -10.95 20.16
C ALA A 437 -29.40 -11.28 18.65
N VAL A 438 -28.28 -11.12 17.92
CA VAL A 438 -28.23 -11.24 16.46
C VAL A 438 -27.00 -12.08 16.03
N SER A 439 -26.87 -13.30 16.56
CA SER A 439 -25.85 -14.26 16.07
C SER A 439 -26.17 -14.62 14.62
N ARG A 440 -25.26 -14.29 13.71
CA ARG A 440 -25.43 -14.53 12.27
C ARG A 440 -24.88 -15.88 11.86
N VAL A 441 -25.60 -16.53 10.96
CA VAL A 441 -25.08 -17.59 10.10
C VAL A 441 -24.70 -16.97 8.77
N LYS A 442 -23.53 -17.30 8.21
CA LYS A 442 -23.11 -16.80 6.89
C LYS A 442 -22.67 -17.91 5.96
N ILE A 443 -23.16 -17.88 4.73
CA ILE A 443 -22.87 -18.84 3.68
C ILE A 443 -22.09 -18.16 2.57
N TYR A 444 -20.96 -18.73 2.19
CA TYR A 444 -20.11 -18.22 1.11
C TYR A 444 -20.25 -19.11 -0.12
N VAL A 445 -20.67 -18.49 -1.22
CA VAL A 445 -20.87 -19.14 -2.52
C VAL A 445 -19.81 -18.61 -3.49
N ALA A 446 -19.02 -19.50 -4.07
CA ALA A 446 -18.14 -19.20 -5.18
C ALA A 446 -18.90 -19.17 -6.49
N HIS A 447 -18.64 -18.17 -7.32
CA HIS A 447 -19.19 -18.00 -8.65
C HIS A 447 -18.08 -18.18 -9.67
N ARG A 448 -17.90 -19.43 -10.12
CA ARG A 448 -16.84 -19.79 -11.06
C ARG A 448 -17.12 -19.19 -12.44
N ASP A 449 -16.05 -18.71 -13.08
CA ASP A 449 -16.06 -18.14 -14.43
C ASP A 449 -17.19 -17.10 -14.60
N ALA A 450 -17.44 -16.30 -13.56
CA ALA A 450 -18.51 -15.30 -13.53
C ALA A 450 -18.08 -14.01 -14.22
N ALA A 451 -18.98 -13.45 -15.03
CA ALA A 451 -18.88 -12.09 -15.52
C ALA A 451 -19.37 -11.10 -14.44
N PRO A 452 -18.96 -9.82 -14.48
CA PRO A 452 -19.49 -8.79 -13.59
C PRO A 452 -21.02 -8.74 -13.54
N GLU A 453 -21.70 -8.99 -14.65
CA GLU A 453 -23.16 -9.02 -14.75
C GLU A 453 -23.78 -10.17 -13.96
N ASP A 454 -23.14 -11.34 -13.94
CA ASP A 454 -23.59 -12.49 -13.14
C ASP A 454 -23.55 -12.14 -11.65
N ILE A 455 -22.48 -11.45 -11.23
CA ILE A 455 -22.27 -11.03 -9.84
C ILE A 455 -23.25 -9.93 -9.44
N GLU A 456 -23.46 -8.94 -10.30
CA GLU A 456 -24.45 -7.89 -10.12
C GLU A 456 -25.86 -8.49 -9.94
N ALA A 457 -26.23 -9.45 -10.78
CA ALA A 457 -27.53 -10.14 -10.68
C ALA A 457 -27.69 -10.91 -9.37
N ALA A 458 -26.63 -11.53 -8.85
CA ALA A 458 -26.64 -12.15 -7.54
C ALA A 458 -26.79 -11.08 -6.44
N MET A 459 -25.97 -10.03 -6.46
CA MET A 459 -25.97 -8.96 -5.46
C MET A 459 -27.25 -8.11 -5.45
N ALA A 460 -28.02 -8.10 -6.55
CA ALA A 460 -29.34 -7.47 -6.63
C ALA A 460 -30.35 -7.98 -5.60
N GLN A 461 -30.08 -9.13 -4.98
CA GLN A 461 -30.91 -9.71 -3.92
C GLN A 461 -30.57 -9.19 -2.52
N ALA A 462 -29.52 -8.38 -2.39
CA ALA A 462 -29.14 -7.78 -1.13
C ALA A 462 -30.17 -6.73 -0.69
N LYS A 463 -30.47 -6.68 0.61
CA LYS A 463 -31.42 -5.72 1.20
C LYS A 463 -31.08 -4.26 0.89
N GLU A 464 -29.79 -3.91 0.90
CA GLU A 464 -29.28 -2.57 0.63
C GLU A 464 -28.61 -2.48 -0.75
N TYR A 465 -29.15 -3.18 -1.74
CA TYR A 465 -28.64 -3.15 -3.11
C TYR A 465 -28.71 -1.75 -3.74
N VAL A 466 -27.66 -1.39 -4.48
CA VAL A 466 -27.61 -0.20 -5.34
C VAL A 466 -27.11 -0.63 -6.71
N ALA A 467 -27.89 -0.30 -7.75
CA ALA A 467 -27.63 -0.76 -9.10
C ALA A 467 -26.29 -0.27 -9.67
N GLY A 468 -25.53 -1.20 -10.23
CA GLY A 468 -24.26 -0.98 -10.90
C GLY A 468 -23.04 -1.01 -9.98
N GLU A 469 -23.20 -1.01 -8.66
CA GLU A 469 -22.05 -0.93 -7.74
C GLU A 469 -21.24 -2.23 -7.69
N ALA A 470 -21.89 -3.40 -7.65
CA ALA A 470 -21.15 -4.65 -7.61
C ALA A 470 -20.42 -4.88 -8.94
N ARG A 471 -21.07 -4.53 -10.08
CA ARG A 471 -20.42 -4.51 -11.39
C ARG A 471 -19.21 -3.58 -11.42
N ALA A 472 -19.35 -2.32 -11.00
CA ALA A 472 -18.24 -1.36 -11.01
C ALA A 472 -17.07 -1.81 -10.12
N PHE A 473 -17.39 -2.41 -8.96
CA PHE A 473 -16.38 -2.99 -8.07
C PHE A 473 -15.64 -4.17 -8.72
N CYS A 474 -16.39 -5.06 -9.38
CA CYS A 474 -15.83 -6.16 -10.16
C CYS A 474 -14.90 -5.65 -11.28
N GLU A 475 -15.37 -4.71 -12.09
CA GLU A 475 -14.63 -4.11 -13.22
C GLU A 475 -13.32 -3.45 -12.77
N ALA A 476 -13.37 -2.68 -11.68
CA ALA A 476 -12.17 -2.06 -11.12
C ALA A 476 -11.10 -3.10 -10.69
N ILE A 477 -11.53 -4.26 -10.18
CA ILE A 477 -10.62 -5.29 -9.67
C ILE A 477 -10.09 -6.19 -10.77
N GLN A 478 -10.94 -6.62 -11.71
CA GLN A 478 -10.53 -7.51 -12.81
C GLN A 478 -9.64 -6.79 -13.84
N GLY A 479 -9.79 -5.47 -13.99
CA GLY A 479 -9.04 -4.70 -14.99
C GLY A 479 -9.51 -5.03 -16.40
N ASP A 480 -8.57 -5.25 -17.32
CA ASP A 480 -8.87 -5.59 -18.72
C ASP A 480 -9.44 -7.00 -18.92
N ASP A 481 -9.42 -7.84 -17.88
CA ASP A 481 -10.04 -9.15 -17.91
C ASP A 481 -11.57 -9.02 -17.89
N ASN A 482 -12.25 -9.50 -18.93
CA ASN A 482 -13.72 -9.40 -19.02
C ASN A 482 -14.49 -10.41 -18.15
N LYS A 483 -13.80 -11.27 -17.38
CA LYS A 483 -14.43 -12.27 -16.49
C LYS A 483 -13.45 -12.79 -15.44
N PHE A 484 -13.98 -13.24 -14.31
CA PHE A 484 -13.21 -13.87 -13.24
C PHE A 484 -12.88 -15.33 -13.58
N SER A 485 -11.90 -15.52 -14.46
CA SER A 485 -11.39 -16.84 -14.87
C SER A 485 -10.28 -17.31 -13.91
N ALA A 486 -10.26 -18.62 -13.62
CA ALA A 486 -9.32 -19.34 -12.74
C ALA A 486 -7.92 -18.70 -12.50
N PRO A 487 -7.33 -18.80 -11.28
CA PRO A 487 -7.48 -19.93 -10.36
C PRO A 487 -8.48 -19.75 -9.21
N ARG A 488 -8.95 -18.54 -8.90
CA ARG A 488 -9.92 -18.31 -7.81
C ARG A 488 -11.17 -17.57 -8.30
N SER A 489 -12.32 -18.05 -7.84
CA SER A 489 -13.63 -17.50 -8.15
C SER A 489 -13.96 -16.31 -7.25
N THR A 490 -14.76 -15.37 -7.74
CA THR A 490 -15.45 -14.40 -6.88
C THR A 490 -16.36 -15.12 -5.91
N LEU A 491 -16.54 -14.56 -4.73
CA LEU A 491 -17.44 -15.11 -3.71
C LEU A 491 -18.53 -14.10 -3.38
N THR A 492 -19.74 -14.57 -3.15
CA THR A 492 -20.74 -13.83 -2.39
C THR A 492 -20.91 -14.47 -1.02
N CYS A 493 -21.05 -13.64 0.01
CA CYS A 493 -21.34 -14.04 1.37
C CYS A 493 -22.72 -13.55 1.77
N TRP A 494 -23.59 -14.48 2.17
CA TRP A 494 -24.97 -14.22 2.55
C TRP A 494 -25.13 -14.45 4.04
N ALA A 495 -25.43 -13.39 4.79
CA ALA A 495 -25.63 -13.47 6.23
C ALA A 495 -27.11 -13.49 6.57
N PHE A 496 -27.51 -14.36 7.49
CA PHE A 496 -28.88 -14.50 7.99
C PHE A 496 -28.92 -14.32 9.50
N THR A 497 -30.05 -13.84 10.00
CA THR A 497 -30.32 -13.56 11.42
C THR A 497 -31.67 -14.15 11.78
N SER A 498 -31.86 -14.57 13.04
CA SER A 498 -33.12 -15.22 13.46
C SER A 498 -34.37 -14.36 13.28
N ASP A 499 -34.20 -13.04 13.12
CA ASP A 499 -35.30 -12.09 12.90
C ASP A 499 -35.97 -12.26 11.53
N ASP A 500 -35.24 -12.73 10.52
CA ASP A 500 -35.71 -12.96 9.15
C ASP A 500 -34.73 -13.93 8.46
N ASP A 501 -35.15 -15.20 8.30
CA ASP A 501 -34.38 -16.21 7.57
C ASP A 501 -34.82 -16.37 6.10
N ASP A 502 -35.92 -15.72 5.70
CA ASP A 502 -36.40 -15.68 4.32
C ASP A 502 -35.54 -14.76 3.44
N LYS A 503 -34.95 -13.72 4.04
CA LYS A 503 -34.09 -12.75 3.34
C LYS A 503 -32.73 -12.59 4.02
N PRO A 504 -31.65 -12.41 3.24
CA PRO A 504 -30.35 -12.15 3.81
C PRO A 504 -30.34 -10.79 4.52
N TYR A 505 -29.85 -10.78 5.76
CA TYR A 505 -29.55 -9.58 6.53
C TYR A 505 -28.56 -8.68 5.79
N SER A 506 -27.51 -9.28 5.21
CA SER A 506 -26.51 -8.57 4.42
C SER A 506 -25.87 -9.49 3.39
N ALA A 507 -25.46 -8.93 2.24
CA ALA A 507 -24.66 -9.61 1.24
C ALA A 507 -23.29 -8.93 1.10
N THR A 508 -22.21 -9.70 0.98
CA THR A 508 -20.85 -9.19 0.75
C THR A 508 -20.26 -9.83 -0.50
N LEU A 509 -19.75 -9.02 -1.42
CA LEU A 509 -18.97 -9.47 -2.57
C LEU A 509 -17.50 -9.54 -2.20
N HIS A 510 -16.81 -10.63 -2.56
CA HIS A 510 -15.36 -10.81 -2.43
C HIS A 510 -14.74 -11.11 -3.80
N CYS A 511 -13.76 -10.31 -4.18
CA CYS A 511 -12.99 -10.48 -5.42
C CYS A 511 -11.53 -10.85 -5.07
N PRO A 512 -10.97 -11.93 -5.64
CA PRO A 512 -9.61 -12.35 -5.36
C PRO A 512 -8.61 -11.52 -6.17
N ILE A 513 -8.39 -10.26 -5.78
CA ILE A 513 -7.60 -9.30 -6.55
C ILE A 513 -6.19 -9.77 -6.91
N ARG A 514 -5.53 -10.54 -6.04
CA ARG A 514 -4.23 -11.16 -6.34
C ARG A 514 -4.21 -12.05 -7.59
N CYS A 515 -5.37 -12.51 -8.04
CA CYS A 515 -5.54 -13.34 -9.22
C CYS A 515 -5.84 -12.52 -10.48
N TYR A 516 -5.78 -11.19 -10.44
CA TYR A 516 -6.08 -10.30 -11.58
C TYR A 516 -5.12 -9.12 -11.67
N ALA A 517 -4.52 -8.71 -10.56
CA ALA A 517 -3.47 -7.69 -10.55
C ALA A 517 -2.12 -8.26 -11.01
N ASP A 518 -1.32 -7.44 -11.68
CA ASP A 518 0.02 -7.84 -12.13
C ASP A 518 1.00 -7.98 -10.95
N ASN A 519 0.85 -7.10 -9.96
CA ASN A 519 1.60 -7.04 -8.73
C ASN A 519 0.79 -6.28 -7.67
N ASP A 520 1.27 -6.19 -6.43
CA ASP A 520 0.51 -5.51 -5.37
C ASP A 520 0.44 -3.98 -5.55
N ARG A 521 1.31 -3.37 -6.36
CA ARG A 521 1.20 -1.94 -6.73
C ARG A 521 -0.02 -1.72 -7.62
N ASP A 522 -0.20 -2.58 -8.61
CA ASP A 522 -1.39 -2.59 -9.46
C ASP A 522 -2.65 -2.96 -8.66
N ALA A 523 -2.57 -3.96 -7.76
CA ALA A 523 -3.69 -4.30 -6.87
C ALA A 523 -4.13 -3.08 -6.04
N LEU A 524 -3.16 -2.36 -5.46
CA LEU A 524 -3.41 -1.15 -4.70
C LEU A 524 -4.03 -0.04 -5.57
N ARG A 525 -3.50 0.19 -6.77
CA ARG A 525 -4.07 1.16 -7.73
C ARG A 525 -5.53 0.84 -8.08
N ARG A 526 -5.86 -0.44 -8.31
CA ARG A 526 -7.22 -0.88 -8.66
C ARG A 526 -8.21 -0.65 -7.52
N VAL A 527 -7.85 -0.98 -6.29
CA VAL A 527 -8.76 -0.76 -5.13
C VAL A 527 -8.93 0.71 -4.79
N ARG A 528 -7.94 1.57 -5.07
CA ARG A 528 -8.07 3.03 -4.89
C ARG A 528 -9.21 3.62 -5.71
N ALA A 529 -9.46 3.09 -6.91
CA ALA A 529 -10.51 3.58 -7.79
C ALA A 529 -11.93 3.42 -7.21
N VAL A 530 -12.11 2.56 -6.20
CA VAL A 530 -13.41 2.25 -5.57
C VAL A 530 -13.48 2.66 -4.10
N LEU A 531 -12.51 3.43 -3.61
CA LEU A 531 -12.44 3.92 -2.24
C LEU A 531 -12.59 5.43 -2.16
N ASP A 532 -13.14 5.92 -1.05
CA ASP A 532 -13.04 7.34 -0.73
C ASP A 532 -11.59 7.72 -0.35
N PRO A 533 -11.17 9.00 -0.54
CA PRO A 533 -9.78 9.41 -0.32
C PRO A 533 -9.23 9.11 1.07
N LYS A 534 -10.07 9.13 2.13
CA LYS A 534 -9.61 8.84 3.49
C LYS A 534 -9.35 7.35 3.67
N SER A 535 -10.26 6.50 3.19
CA SER A 535 -10.10 5.04 3.20
C SER A 535 -8.90 4.61 2.37
N HIS A 536 -8.69 5.23 1.20
CA HIS A 536 -7.50 5.04 0.38
C HIS A 536 -6.22 5.33 1.18
N ALA A 537 -6.08 6.51 1.79
CA ALA A 537 -4.88 6.87 2.54
C ALA A 537 -4.59 5.90 3.71
N VAL A 538 -5.63 5.39 4.38
CA VAL A 538 -5.48 4.40 5.45
C VAL A 538 -4.97 3.07 4.88
N LEU A 539 -5.58 2.58 3.80
CA LEU A 539 -5.17 1.33 3.17
C LEU A 539 -3.71 1.38 2.70
N ASP A 540 -3.30 2.48 2.06
CA ASP A 540 -1.92 2.67 1.61
C ASP A 540 -0.92 2.47 2.75
N ARG A 541 -1.11 3.18 3.88
CA ARG A 541 -0.22 3.03 5.05
C ARG A 541 -0.21 1.61 5.60
N CYS A 542 -1.34 0.93 5.58
CA CYS A 542 -1.45 -0.45 6.07
C CYS A 542 -0.71 -1.44 5.17
N VAL A 543 -0.88 -1.32 3.85
CA VAL A 543 -0.19 -2.17 2.86
C VAL A 543 1.32 -1.95 2.93
N TRP A 544 1.78 -0.69 2.95
CA TRP A 544 3.20 -0.39 3.09
C TRP A 544 3.82 -0.87 4.39
N ALA A 545 3.10 -0.76 5.51
CA ALA A 545 3.60 -1.24 6.81
C ALA A 545 3.72 -2.77 6.87
N LEU A 546 2.96 -3.50 6.05
CA LEU A 546 3.04 -4.95 5.96
C LEU A 546 4.00 -5.41 4.83
N ALA A 547 4.31 -4.59 3.83
CA ALA A 547 5.16 -5.03 2.73
C ALA A 547 6.59 -5.40 3.21
N ASN A 548 6.99 -6.67 3.05
CA ASN A 548 8.36 -7.15 3.30
C ASN A 548 9.28 -6.99 2.08
N ARG A 549 8.70 -6.51 0.98
CA ARG A 549 9.28 -6.39 -0.35
C ARG A 549 8.65 -5.19 -1.07
N PRO A 550 9.21 -4.78 -2.21
CA PRO A 550 8.54 -3.86 -3.12
C PRO A 550 7.18 -4.42 -3.56
N LEU A 551 6.20 -3.55 -3.76
CA LEU A 551 4.86 -3.99 -4.17
C LEU A 551 4.85 -4.53 -5.61
N GLU A 552 5.77 -4.05 -6.45
CA GLU A 552 5.97 -4.45 -7.85
C GLU A 552 6.66 -5.82 -7.98
N ALA A 553 7.40 -6.22 -6.94
CA ALA A 553 8.22 -7.44 -6.95
C ALA A 553 7.42 -8.74 -6.77
N GLY A 554 6.11 -8.65 -6.56
CA GLY A 554 5.25 -9.81 -6.38
C GLY A 554 3.77 -9.44 -6.23
N VAL A 555 2.94 -10.46 -6.19
CA VAL A 555 1.50 -10.34 -5.98
C VAL A 555 1.07 -11.24 -4.83
N GLY A 556 0.03 -10.83 -4.10
CA GLY A 556 -0.58 -11.65 -3.06
C GLY A 556 -0.55 -11.04 -1.66
N LEU A 557 0.08 -9.87 -1.47
CA LEU A 557 -0.06 -9.14 -0.22
C LEU A 557 -1.51 -8.74 0.00
N ILE A 558 -2.19 -8.21 -1.02
CA ILE A 558 -3.64 -7.98 -1.00
C ILE A 558 -4.33 -9.21 -1.59
N GLN A 559 -4.78 -10.13 -0.73
CA GLN A 559 -5.36 -11.40 -1.17
C GLN A 559 -6.76 -11.24 -1.74
N TRP A 560 -7.61 -10.50 -1.04
CA TRP A 560 -9.00 -10.26 -1.40
C TRP A 560 -9.38 -8.81 -1.15
N ALA A 561 -10.22 -8.27 -2.02
CA ALA A 561 -10.95 -7.04 -1.79
C ALA A 561 -12.44 -7.39 -1.76
N SER A 562 -13.16 -6.81 -0.81
CA SER A 562 -14.59 -7.08 -0.65
C SER A 562 -15.38 -5.82 -0.41
N MET A 563 -16.64 -5.84 -0.79
CA MET A 563 -17.58 -4.74 -0.56
C MET A 563 -18.93 -5.25 -0.08
N ARG A 564 -19.59 -4.44 0.73
CA ARG A 564 -21.02 -4.57 1.05
C ARG A 564 -21.61 -3.22 1.38
N ARG A 565 -22.94 -3.15 1.37
CA ARG A 565 -23.68 -2.06 2.00
C ARG A 565 -24.19 -2.46 3.37
N GLU A 566 -24.03 -1.55 4.34
CA GLU A 566 -24.56 -1.69 5.69
C GLU A 566 -24.91 -0.28 6.20
N GLY A 567 -26.16 -0.05 6.58
CA GLY A 567 -26.62 1.25 7.08
C GLY A 567 -26.52 2.38 6.04
N GLY A 568 -26.70 2.07 4.76
CA GLY A 568 -26.62 3.02 3.64
C GLY A 568 -25.20 3.40 3.23
N ARG A 569 -24.17 2.80 3.83
CA ARG A 569 -22.77 3.07 3.54
C ARG A 569 -22.09 1.87 2.89
N VAL A 570 -21.15 2.15 2.00
CA VAL A 570 -20.26 1.11 1.46
C VAL A 570 -19.19 0.82 2.50
N ARG A 571 -19.09 -0.45 2.88
CA ARG A 571 -18.02 -0.99 3.71
C ARG A 571 -17.16 -1.89 2.86
N THR A 572 -15.87 -1.57 2.77
CA THR A 572 -14.88 -2.38 2.05
C THR A 572 -13.97 -3.12 3.02
N THR A 573 -13.60 -4.36 2.73
CA THR A 573 -12.59 -5.09 3.53
C THR A 573 -11.47 -5.62 2.64
N PHE A 574 -10.23 -5.39 3.06
CA PHE A 574 -9.02 -5.84 2.41
C PHE A 574 -8.33 -6.89 3.26
N TYR A 575 -8.07 -8.04 2.65
CA TYR A 575 -7.48 -9.22 3.28
C TYR A 575 -6.00 -9.26 2.91
N LEU A 576 -5.14 -9.23 3.93
CA LEU A 576 -3.73 -8.92 3.83
C LEU A 576 -2.90 -10.11 4.32
N ALA A 577 -2.17 -10.74 3.41
CA ALA A 577 -1.21 -11.78 3.75
C ALA A 577 -0.08 -11.22 4.62
N THR A 578 0.54 -12.06 5.44
CA THR A 578 1.73 -11.66 6.20
C THR A 578 3.04 -12.05 5.53
N GLU A 579 2.99 -12.87 4.48
CA GLU A 579 4.13 -13.30 3.66
C GLU A 579 5.27 -13.89 4.51
N ALA A 580 4.95 -14.85 5.37
CA ALA A 580 5.93 -15.48 6.26
C ALA A 580 6.86 -16.45 5.51
N TYR A 581 6.35 -17.08 4.44
CA TYR A 581 7.06 -18.14 3.71
C TYR A 581 7.37 -17.80 2.26
N GLY A 582 6.89 -16.66 1.76
CA GLY A 582 7.22 -16.20 0.42
C GLY A 582 6.10 -15.42 -0.23
N THR A 583 6.33 -15.11 -1.51
CA THR A 583 5.49 -14.22 -2.31
C THR A 583 5.34 -14.84 -3.69
N VAL A 584 4.19 -14.64 -4.35
CA VAL A 584 4.02 -15.10 -5.73
C VAL A 584 4.71 -14.10 -6.67
N ALA A 585 5.43 -14.61 -7.67
CA ALA A 585 6.08 -13.77 -8.68
C ALA A 585 5.04 -12.89 -9.41
N PRO A 586 5.41 -11.66 -9.84
CA PRO A 586 4.50 -10.78 -10.54
C PRO A 586 4.04 -11.41 -11.86
N ARG A 587 2.80 -11.14 -12.26
CA ARG A 587 2.30 -11.60 -13.55
C ARG A 587 2.94 -10.78 -14.65
N LYS A 588 3.30 -11.45 -15.75
CA LYS A 588 3.76 -10.75 -16.95
C LYS A 588 2.56 -10.05 -17.58
N SER A 589 2.60 -8.72 -17.60
CA SER A 589 1.65 -7.90 -18.34
C SER A 589 1.50 -8.45 -19.77
N THR A 590 0.31 -8.91 -20.12
CA THR A 590 -0.09 -9.11 -21.52
C THR A 590 -0.46 -7.75 -22.11
N SER A 591 0.50 -6.82 -22.17
CA SER A 591 0.33 -5.67 -23.05
C SER A 591 0.36 -6.20 -24.48
N HIS A 592 -0.81 -6.26 -25.11
CA HIS A 592 -0.85 -6.14 -26.57
C HIS A 592 -0.27 -4.75 -26.87
N ARG A 593 1.03 -4.71 -27.16
CA ARG A 593 1.59 -3.63 -27.96
C ARG A 593 0.72 -3.56 -29.20
N VAL A 594 -0.14 -2.55 -29.27
CA VAL A 594 -0.73 -2.13 -30.54
C VAL A 594 0.48 -1.76 -31.40
N HIS A 595 0.83 -2.67 -32.29
CA HIS A 595 1.80 -2.41 -33.34
C HIS A 595 1.15 -1.36 -34.23
N VAL A 596 1.49 -0.09 -34.00
CA VAL A 596 1.28 0.96 -35.00
C VAL A 596 2.18 0.56 -36.16
N PRO A 597 1.64 0.22 -37.35
CA PRO A 597 2.47 -0.11 -38.49
C PRO A 597 3.30 1.11 -38.85
N ASP A 598 4.60 0.92 -39.06
CA ASP A 598 5.53 1.92 -39.60
C ASP A 598 5.00 2.44 -40.94
N LEU A 599 4.27 3.56 -40.89
CA LEU A 599 3.99 4.42 -42.04
C LEU A 599 4.93 5.61 -41.96
N MET A 600 6.20 5.39 -42.27
CA MET A 600 7.16 6.36 -42.80
C MET A 600 8.55 5.72 -42.75
N ASN A 601 8.96 5.08 -43.85
CA ASN A 601 10.35 5.01 -44.31
C ASN A 601 10.42 4.11 -45.57
N ALA A 602 9.88 4.63 -46.66
CA ALA A 602 10.21 4.15 -47.99
C ALA A 602 10.27 5.36 -48.90
N GLU A 603 11.45 5.96 -48.98
CA GLU A 603 12.05 6.56 -50.17
C GLU A 603 13.22 7.43 -49.71
N ILE A 604 14.42 7.12 -50.21
CA ILE A 604 15.52 8.02 -50.58
C ILE A 604 16.89 7.32 -50.39
N PHE A 605 17.59 7.18 -51.53
CA PHE A 605 18.98 6.74 -51.78
C PHE A 605 19.26 5.22 -51.72
N GLN A 606 19.89 4.55 -52.71
CA GLN A 606 20.59 4.96 -53.94
C GLN A 606 20.87 3.68 -54.76
N LEU A 607 20.46 3.57 -56.04
CA LEU A 607 21.34 3.62 -57.22
C LEU A 607 22.83 3.27 -56.99
N SER A 608 23.27 2.11 -57.48
CA SER A 608 24.41 1.89 -58.40
C SER A 608 25.21 0.61 -58.11
N ALA A 609 25.52 -0.11 -59.20
CA ALA A 609 26.31 -1.36 -59.35
C ALA A 609 25.62 -2.68 -59.00
#